data_AF-A0A257SJF3-F1
#
_entry.id   AF-A0A257SJF3-F1
#
_cell.length_a   1.000
_cell.length_b   1.000
_cell.length_c   1.000
_cell.angle_alpha   90.00
_cell.angle_beta   90.00
_cell.angle_gamma   90.00
#
_symmetry.space_group_name_H-M   'P 1'
#
loop_
_entity.id
_entity.type
_entity.pdbx_description
1 polymer ?
#
loop_
_entity_poly.entity_id
_entity_poly.type
_entity_poly.pdbx_seq_one_letter_code
_entity_poly.pdbx_strand_id
1 'polypeptide(L)'
;SALFTRGQTQALVSVTLGTANDVQRLDTIDEPSESTKSFMLHYNFPPFSTGEVRPMRGTSRREIGHGNLAERALQAMLPPFEEFPYTIRVVSDVLESNGSSSMASICGGSLALFDAGVPMGAPLAGVAMGLIKEGKKYAVLTDILGTEDHLGDMDFKVAGTAQGITSIQMDIKIQGLDLKIMKEALAQAREGRLHILGEMQKALAAPRADLSPYAPRIVTMTINPEKIGDLIGPKGKTIRGIQDETGAELTVDDSGLVTIAAVGGEAMERARQMVQAITAEPVVGETYEGPVKSTTAFGAFIEIMPGTEGLLHISEMRHGRTDKTEDVVKKGDRVKVKLIERDERGRLRLSMKALQPKPEGTPDEPAAEGQGGEARAESSERGDRGDRGGERHGGRRGGERSRR
;
A
#
# COMPACT_ATOMS: atom_id res chain seq x y z
N SER A 1 -20.80 -3.62 6.88
CA SER A 1 -21.62 -4.34 5.89
C SER A 1 -22.79 -3.49 5.48
N ALA A 2 -23.57 -3.90 4.48
CA ALA A 2 -24.79 -3.21 4.05
C ALA A 2 -25.86 -4.22 3.62
N LEU A 3 -27.13 -3.90 3.88
CA LEU A 3 -28.28 -4.59 3.30
C LEU A 3 -28.98 -3.62 2.35
N PHE A 4 -28.85 -3.87 1.05
CA PHE A 4 -29.48 -3.05 0.02
C PHE A 4 -30.72 -3.75 -0.51
N THR A 5 -31.87 -3.09 -0.41
CA THR A 5 -33.16 -3.62 -0.89
C THR A 5 -33.80 -2.65 -1.86
N ARG A 6 -34.19 -3.16 -3.03
CA ARG A 6 -34.91 -2.41 -4.07
C ARG A 6 -36.02 -3.28 -4.64
N GLY A 7 -37.27 -2.90 -4.38
CA GLY A 7 -38.42 -3.76 -4.67
C GLY A 7 -38.25 -5.12 -3.98
N GLN A 8 -38.34 -6.20 -4.77
CA GLN A 8 -38.12 -7.59 -4.31
C GLN A 8 -36.71 -8.10 -4.71
N THR A 9 -35.73 -7.21 -4.77
CA THR A 9 -34.32 -7.57 -4.96
C THR A 9 -33.53 -7.09 -3.76
N GLN A 10 -32.88 -8.01 -3.06
CA GLN A 10 -32.17 -7.76 -1.81
C GLN A 10 -30.79 -8.40 -1.85
N ALA A 11 -29.76 -7.61 -1.54
CA ALA A 11 -28.38 -8.06 -1.42
C ALA A 11 -27.81 -7.70 -0.05
N LEU A 12 -27.38 -8.70 0.70
CA LEU A 12 -26.57 -8.54 1.89
C LEU A 12 -25.10 -8.54 1.46
N VAL A 13 -24.42 -7.42 1.68
CA VAL A 13 -23.03 -7.25 1.25
C VAL A 13 -22.12 -7.05 2.45
N SER A 14 -21.11 -7.89 2.55
CA SER A 14 -20.08 -7.83 3.58
C SER A 14 -18.72 -7.50 2.98
N VAL A 15 -17.88 -6.82 3.77
CA VAL A 15 -16.51 -6.46 3.41
C VAL A 15 -15.59 -7.01 4.48
N THR A 16 -14.53 -7.68 4.03
CA THR A 16 -13.43 -8.16 4.86
C THR A 16 -12.15 -7.47 4.39
N LEU A 17 -11.40 -6.91 5.34
CA LEU A 17 -10.08 -6.34 5.11
C LEU A 17 -9.02 -7.35 5.57
N GLY A 18 -8.06 -7.61 4.70
CA GLY A 18 -6.96 -8.54 4.91
C GLY A 18 -5.60 -7.89 4.65
N THR A 19 -4.54 -8.67 4.86
CA THR A 19 -3.15 -8.24 4.68
C THR A 19 -2.63 -8.59 3.29
N ALA A 20 -1.35 -8.34 3.02
CA ALA A 20 -0.69 -8.72 1.77
C ALA A 20 -0.67 -10.25 1.53
N ASN A 21 -0.81 -11.07 2.58
CA ASN A 21 -0.88 -12.53 2.44
C ASN A 21 -2.27 -13.03 2.03
N ASP A 22 -3.31 -12.21 2.18
CA ASP A 22 -4.68 -12.57 1.81
C ASP A 22 -5.00 -12.34 0.32
N VAL A 23 -4.04 -11.82 -0.45
CA VAL A 23 -4.22 -11.57 -1.88
C VAL A 23 -4.53 -12.87 -2.62
N GLN A 24 -5.42 -12.79 -3.60
CA GLN A 24 -5.66 -13.93 -4.48
C GLN A 24 -4.51 -14.04 -5.48
N ARG A 25 -3.78 -15.14 -5.41
CA ARG A 25 -2.78 -15.52 -6.40
C ARG A 25 -3.46 -16.14 -7.62
N LEU A 26 -3.08 -15.68 -8.81
CA LEU A 26 -3.67 -16.07 -10.08
C LEU A 26 -2.59 -16.62 -11.00
N ASP A 27 -2.72 -17.90 -11.34
CA ASP A 27 -1.94 -18.58 -12.36
C ASP A 27 -2.79 -18.70 -13.62
N THR A 28 -2.68 -17.71 -14.50
CA THR A 28 -3.45 -17.61 -15.74
C THR A 28 -2.53 -17.59 -16.95
N ILE A 29 -3.05 -17.93 -18.13
CA ILE A 29 -2.29 -17.89 -19.38
C ILE A 29 -2.00 -16.46 -19.86
N ASP A 30 -2.70 -15.46 -19.31
CA ASP A 30 -2.63 -14.08 -19.75
C ASP A 30 -1.30 -13.42 -19.35
N GLU A 31 -0.68 -13.88 -18.27
CA GLU A 31 0.59 -13.37 -17.78
C GLU A 31 1.66 -14.48 -17.74
N PRO A 32 2.91 -14.22 -18.17
CA PRO A 32 3.99 -15.20 -18.10
C PRO A 32 4.38 -15.62 -16.68
N SER A 33 3.99 -14.82 -15.69
CA SER A 33 4.26 -15.01 -14.27
C SER A 33 2.96 -14.99 -13.49
N GLU A 34 2.97 -15.60 -12.31
CA GLU A 34 1.86 -15.55 -11.37
C GLU A 34 1.52 -14.09 -11.01
N SER A 35 0.26 -13.72 -11.18
CA SER A 35 -0.26 -12.39 -10.85
C SER A 35 -1.01 -12.43 -9.53
N THR A 36 -1.27 -11.25 -8.95
CA THR A 36 -2.00 -11.14 -7.68
C THR A 36 -3.17 -10.17 -7.80
N LYS A 37 -4.20 -10.42 -7.01
CA LYS A 37 -5.42 -9.64 -6.97
C LYS A 37 -5.75 -9.27 -5.53
N SER A 38 -5.64 -7.98 -5.22
CA SER A 38 -5.91 -7.42 -3.89
C SER A 38 -7.39 -7.06 -3.68
N PHE A 39 -8.18 -6.92 -4.74
CA PHE A 39 -9.62 -6.71 -4.66
C PHE A 39 -10.40 -7.88 -5.24
N MET A 40 -11.26 -8.49 -4.43
CA MET A 40 -12.07 -9.63 -4.82
C MET A 40 -13.54 -9.35 -4.57
N LEU A 41 -14.41 -9.66 -5.53
CA LEU A 41 -15.85 -9.70 -5.28
C LEU A 41 -16.41 -11.09 -5.55
N HIS A 42 -16.95 -11.69 -4.50
CA HIS A 42 -17.70 -12.95 -4.59
C HIS A 42 -19.19 -12.65 -4.55
N TYR A 43 -19.91 -13.20 -5.52
CA TYR A 43 -21.34 -13.04 -5.65
C TYR A 43 -21.99 -14.42 -5.50
N ASN A 44 -22.95 -14.54 -4.59
CA ASN A 44 -23.68 -15.77 -4.32
C ASN A 44 -25.17 -15.57 -4.61
N PHE A 45 -25.76 -16.53 -5.31
CA PHE A 45 -27.18 -16.56 -5.67
C PHE A 45 -27.83 -17.85 -5.17
N PRO A 46 -28.13 -17.91 -3.87
CA PRO A 46 -28.71 -19.12 -3.29
C PRO A 46 -30.13 -19.37 -3.84
N PRO A 47 -30.57 -20.64 -3.97
CA PRO A 47 -31.87 -20.98 -4.56
C PRO A 47 -33.07 -20.36 -3.84
N PHE A 48 -32.96 -20.14 -2.53
CA PHE A 48 -34.05 -19.52 -1.76
C PHE A 48 -34.33 -18.07 -2.18
N SER A 49 -33.38 -17.39 -2.84
CA SER A 49 -33.54 -16.00 -3.29
C SER A 49 -34.66 -15.82 -4.33
N THR A 50 -35.01 -16.89 -5.04
CA THR A 50 -36.14 -16.97 -5.97
C THR A 50 -37.28 -17.85 -5.44
N GLY A 51 -37.21 -18.25 -4.17
CA GLY A 51 -38.19 -19.18 -3.56
C GLY A 51 -38.06 -20.62 -4.06
N GLU A 52 -36.93 -20.99 -4.67
CA GLU A 52 -36.70 -22.33 -5.22
C GLU A 52 -35.90 -23.21 -4.25
N VAL A 53 -36.06 -24.53 -4.39
CA VAL A 53 -35.27 -25.53 -3.64
C VAL A 53 -34.34 -26.23 -4.62
N ARG A 54 -33.02 -26.01 -4.48
CA ARG A 54 -31.99 -26.70 -5.27
C ARG A 54 -30.78 -27.07 -4.38
N PRO A 55 -30.00 -28.11 -4.73
CA PRO A 55 -28.76 -28.41 -4.03
C PRO A 55 -27.76 -27.26 -4.14
N MET A 56 -27.15 -26.87 -3.02
CA MET A 56 -26.02 -25.94 -3.01
C MET A 56 -24.80 -26.61 -3.63
N ARG A 57 -24.47 -26.26 -4.87
CA ARG A 57 -23.23 -26.66 -5.56
C ARG A 57 -22.25 -25.49 -5.54
N GLY A 58 -21.10 -25.64 -6.20
CA GLY A 58 -20.17 -24.53 -6.43
C GLY A 58 -20.80 -23.40 -7.25
N THR A 59 -20.08 -22.28 -7.36
CA THR A 59 -20.53 -21.08 -8.07
C THR A 59 -20.76 -21.35 -9.56
N SER A 60 -21.92 -20.92 -10.04
CA SER A 60 -22.29 -21.01 -11.45
C SER A 60 -21.58 -19.96 -12.31
N ARG A 61 -21.58 -20.17 -13.64
CA ARG A 61 -21.05 -19.18 -14.60
C ARG A 61 -21.75 -17.82 -14.48
N ARG A 62 -23.06 -17.80 -14.19
CA ARG A 62 -23.83 -16.57 -14.05
C ARG A 62 -23.44 -15.81 -12.78
N GLU A 63 -23.23 -16.53 -11.68
CA GLU A 63 -22.75 -15.94 -10.43
C GLU A 63 -21.36 -15.31 -10.60
N ILE A 64 -20.43 -16.02 -11.26
CA ILE A 64 -19.11 -15.48 -11.58
C ILE A 64 -19.23 -14.25 -12.49
N GLY A 65 -20.09 -14.31 -13.53
CA GLY A 65 -20.31 -13.19 -14.45
C GLY A 65 -20.89 -11.94 -13.76
N HIS A 66 -21.87 -12.11 -12.88
CA HIS A 66 -22.44 -11.03 -12.07
C HIS A 66 -21.41 -10.47 -11.08
N GLY A 67 -20.63 -11.35 -10.44
CA GLY A 67 -19.53 -10.97 -9.56
C GLY A 67 -18.51 -10.10 -10.29
N ASN A 68 -18.02 -10.55 -11.44
CA ASN A 68 -17.07 -9.81 -12.27
C ASN A 68 -17.63 -8.45 -12.75
N LEU A 69 -18.92 -8.37 -13.08
CA LEU A 69 -19.56 -7.10 -13.45
C LEU A 69 -19.52 -6.11 -12.28
N ALA A 70 -19.92 -6.55 -11.09
CA ALA A 70 -19.93 -5.72 -9.90
C ALA A 70 -18.50 -5.34 -9.47
N GLU A 71 -17.57 -6.28 -9.56
CA GLU A 71 -16.16 -6.08 -9.24
C GLU A 71 -15.56 -4.96 -10.10
N ARG A 72 -15.68 -5.04 -11.42
CA ARG A 72 -15.17 -4.00 -12.34
C ARG A 72 -15.74 -2.63 -12.02
N ALA A 73 -17.02 -2.57 -11.66
CA ALA A 73 -17.69 -1.31 -11.33
C ALA A 73 -17.15 -0.68 -10.02
N LEU A 74 -16.94 -1.49 -8.98
CA LEU A 74 -16.44 -1.05 -7.68
C LEU A 74 -14.93 -0.75 -7.71
N GLN A 75 -14.15 -1.60 -8.39
CA GLN A 75 -12.70 -1.47 -8.50
C GLN A 75 -12.27 -0.11 -9.05
N ALA A 76 -13.03 0.44 -10.00
CA ALA A 76 -12.76 1.75 -10.57
C ALA A 76 -12.74 2.89 -9.54
N MET A 77 -13.37 2.71 -8.37
CA MET A 77 -13.48 3.71 -7.30
C MET A 77 -12.56 3.44 -6.11
N LEU A 78 -11.82 2.33 -6.11
CA LEU A 78 -10.93 1.99 -5.01
C LEU A 78 -9.64 2.82 -5.06
N PRO A 79 -9.07 3.17 -3.89
CA PRO A 79 -7.74 3.77 -3.83
C PRO A 79 -6.67 2.78 -4.33
N PRO A 80 -5.51 3.29 -4.80
CA PRO A 80 -4.33 2.47 -5.03
C PRO A 80 -3.91 1.71 -3.76
N PHE A 81 -3.24 0.56 -3.94
CA PHE A 81 -2.81 -0.27 -2.82
C PHE A 81 -1.78 0.44 -1.93
N GLU A 82 -0.98 1.34 -2.50
CA GLU A 82 0.00 2.14 -1.77
C GLU A 82 -0.66 3.12 -0.79
N GLU A 83 -1.85 3.63 -1.12
CA GLU A 83 -2.61 4.57 -0.27
C GLU A 83 -3.48 3.83 0.74
N PHE A 84 -3.99 2.66 0.37
CA PHE A 84 -4.82 1.82 1.23
C PHE A 84 -4.37 0.36 1.13
N PRO A 85 -3.34 -0.04 1.91
CA PRO A 85 -2.61 -1.31 1.74
C PRO A 85 -3.37 -2.54 2.27
N TYR A 86 -4.65 -2.62 1.99
CA TYR A 86 -5.52 -3.71 2.40
C TYR A 86 -5.90 -4.56 1.20
N THR A 87 -5.88 -5.87 1.41
CA THR A 87 -6.63 -6.78 0.57
C THR A 87 -8.11 -6.63 0.93
N ILE A 88 -8.96 -6.38 -0.06
CA ILE A 88 -10.39 -6.13 0.13
C ILE A 88 -11.16 -7.28 -0.50
N ARG A 89 -11.93 -8.00 0.33
CA ARG A 89 -12.89 -9.01 -0.14
C ARG A 89 -14.31 -8.51 0.10
N VAL A 90 -15.08 -8.40 -0.97
CA VAL A 90 -16.52 -8.15 -0.93
C VAL A 90 -17.24 -9.47 -1.15
N VAL A 91 -18.23 -9.78 -0.31
CA VAL A 91 -19.15 -10.90 -0.55
C VAL A 91 -20.56 -10.35 -0.62
N SER A 92 -21.24 -10.57 -1.74
CA SER A 92 -22.64 -10.21 -1.95
C SER A 92 -23.50 -11.47 -1.96
N ASP A 93 -24.27 -11.66 -0.90
CA ASP A 93 -25.27 -12.72 -0.78
C ASP A 93 -26.64 -12.17 -1.20
N VAL A 94 -27.18 -12.67 -2.30
CA VAL A 94 -28.52 -12.29 -2.78
C VAL A 94 -29.56 -13.02 -1.95
N LEU A 95 -30.38 -12.26 -1.22
CA LEU A 95 -31.41 -12.81 -0.33
C LEU A 95 -32.78 -12.89 -1.00
N GLU A 96 -33.06 -11.97 -1.93
CA GLU A 96 -34.28 -11.91 -2.74
C GLU A 96 -33.92 -11.44 -4.15
N SER A 97 -34.58 -11.98 -5.18
CA SER A 97 -34.31 -11.58 -6.56
C SER A 97 -35.56 -11.61 -7.45
N ASN A 98 -36.10 -10.43 -7.76
CA ASN A 98 -37.09 -10.21 -8.82
C ASN A 98 -36.66 -9.15 -9.84
N GLY A 99 -35.39 -8.74 -9.81
CA GLY A 99 -34.82 -7.74 -10.69
C GLY A 99 -33.31 -7.92 -10.76
N SER A 100 -32.57 -6.87 -11.12
CA SER A 100 -31.12 -6.98 -11.23
C SER A 100 -30.42 -7.01 -9.87
N SER A 101 -30.20 -8.22 -9.37
CA SER A 101 -29.39 -8.48 -8.18
C SER A 101 -27.92 -8.08 -8.36
N SER A 102 -27.37 -8.13 -9.57
CA SER A 102 -26.00 -7.65 -9.82
C SER A 102 -25.86 -6.14 -9.62
N MET A 103 -26.87 -5.34 -9.97
CA MET A 103 -26.89 -3.91 -9.67
C MET A 103 -27.11 -3.65 -8.17
N ALA A 104 -27.93 -4.46 -7.50
CA ALA A 104 -28.08 -4.42 -6.05
C ALA A 104 -26.75 -4.72 -5.33
N SER A 105 -25.95 -5.67 -5.83
CA SER A 105 -24.61 -5.96 -5.31
C SER A 105 -23.64 -4.79 -5.44
N ILE A 106 -23.74 -4.01 -6.52
CA ILE A 106 -22.92 -2.79 -6.68
C ILE A 106 -23.32 -1.73 -5.66
N CYS A 107 -24.63 -1.48 -5.50
CA CYS A 107 -25.13 -0.50 -4.54
C CYS A 107 -24.78 -0.91 -3.10
N GLY A 108 -25.05 -2.17 -2.74
CA GLY A 108 -24.70 -2.73 -1.44
C GLY A 108 -23.19 -2.77 -1.21
N GLY A 109 -22.39 -3.09 -2.23
CA GLY A 109 -20.94 -3.05 -2.18
C GLY A 109 -20.39 -1.66 -1.92
N SER A 110 -20.91 -0.64 -2.61
CA SER A 110 -20.52 0.75 -2.37
C SER A 110 -20.79 1.17 -0.92
N LEU A 111 -21.97 0.85 -0.38
CA LEU A 111 -22.31 1.15 1.01
C LEU A 111 -21.46 0.35 2.00
N ALA A 112 -21.23 -0.94 1.73
CA ALA A 112 -20.46 -1.81 2.62
C ALA A 112 -18.98 -1.42 2.68
N LEU A 113 -18.40 -0.95 1.55
CA LEU A 113 -17.04 -0.41 1.51
C LEU A 113 -16.93 0.90 2.30
N PHE A 114 -17.90 1.81 2.15
CA PHE A 114 -17.97 3.03 2.95
C PHE A 114 -18.10 2.70 4.44
N ASP A 115 -18.97 1.75 4.79
CA ASP A 115 -19.17 1.32 6.18
C ASP A 115 -17.91 0.65 6.76
N ALA A 116 -17.12 -0.03 5.93
CA ALA A 116 -15.83 -0.59 6.32
C ALA A 116 -14.70 0.46 6.44
N GLY A 117 -14.97 1.73 6.10
CA GLY A 117 -14.00 2.82 6.13
C GLY A 117 -13.02 2.83 4.95
N VAL A 118 -13.37 2.18 3.83
CA VAL A 118 -12.55 2.21 2.61
C VAL A 118 -12.69 3.60 1.95
N PRO A 119 -11.58 4.32 1.71
CA PRO A 119 -11.62 5.68 1.17
C PRO A 119 -11.82 5.66 -0.35
N MET A 120 -13.01 5.26 -0.78
CA MET A 120 -13.39 5.27 -2.20
C MET A 120 -13.50 6.71 -2.74
N GLY A 121 -13.17 6.91 -4.01
CA GLY A 121 -13.21 8.23 -4.64
C GLY A 121 -14.61 8.87 -4.73
N ALA A 122 -15.65 8.05 -4.87
CA ALA A 122 -17.05 8.47 -4.85
C ALA A 122 -18.00 7.27 -4.61
N PRO A 123 -19.22 7.49 -4.10
CA PRO A 123 -20.22 6.44 -4.04
C PRO A 123 -20.70 6.09 -5.46
N LEU A 124 -20.98 4.81 -5.71
CA LEU A 124 -21.55 4.36 -6.98
C LEU A 124 -22.86 3.61 -6.80
N ALA A 125 -23.74 3.75 -7.79
CA ALA A 125 -25.00 3.02 -7.88
C ALA A 125 -25.10 2.30 -9.23
N GLY A 126 -25.88 1.23 -9.24
CA GLY A 126 -26.22 0.47 -10.44
C GLY A 126 -27.73 0.51 -10.73
N VAL A 127 -28.09 0.59 -12.01
CA VAL A 127 -29.47 0.46 -12.47
C VAL A 127 -29.55 -0.50 -13.64
N ALA A 128 -30.60 -1.31 -13.66
CA ALA A 128 -30.91 -2.18 -14.80
C ALA A 128 -32.02 -1.56 -15.62
N MET A 129 -31.88 -1.66 -16.93
CA MET A 129 -32.72 -1.00 -17.90
C MET A 129 -33.14 -2.03 -18.94
N GLY A 130 -34.33 -1.83 -19.49
CA GLY A 130 -34.86 -2.67 -20.56
C GLY A 130 -35.35 -1.84 -21.72
N LEU A 131 -35.55 -2.51 -22.85
CA LEU A 131 -36.19 -1.95 -24.02
C LEU A 131 -37.21 -2.94 -24.55
N ILE A 132 -38.41 -2.45 -24.86
CA ILE A 132 -39.41 -3.17 -25.66
C ILE A 132 -39.63 -2.36 -26.92
N LYS A 133 -39.60 -3.00 -28.09
CA LYS A 133 -39.71 -2.36 -29.41
C LYS A 133 -40.63 -3.19 -30.32
N GLU A 134 -41.70 -2.56 -30.79
CA GLU A 134 -42.59 -3.11 -31.78
C GLU A 134 -42.65 -2.19 -33.01
N GLY A 135 -41.99 -2.62 -34.10
CA GLY A 135 -41.84 -1.82 -35.31
C GLY A 135 -41.11 -0.49 -35.04
N LYS A 136 -41.86 0.63 -35.09
CA LYS A 136 -41.35 1.98 -34.82
C LYS A 136 -41.58 2.47 -33.38
N LYS A 137 -42.45 1.80 -32.62
CA LYS A 137 -42.74 2.15 -31.22
C LYS A 137 -41.73 1.45 -30.33
N TYR A 138 -41.24 2.14 -29.31
CA TYR A 138 -40.42 1.54 -28.27
C TYR A 138 -40.69 2.18 -26.92
N ALA A 139 -40.36 1.45 -25.85
CA ALA A 139 -40.38 1.93 -24.48
C ALA A 139 -39.07 1.53 -23.80
N VAL A 140 -38.41 2.49 -23.17
CA VAL A 140 -37.26 2.25 -22.30
C VAL A 140 -37.78 2.10 -20.87
N LEU A 141 -37.48 0.95 -20.28
CA LEU A 141 -37.89 0.58 -18.93
C LEU A 141 -36.76 0.86 -17.95
N THR A 142 -37.08 1.43 -16.79
CA THR A 142 -36.13 1.70 -15.71
C THR A 142 -36.36 0.73 -14.57
N ASP A 143 -35.28 0.18 -14.05
CA ASP A 143 -35.27 -0.81 -12.98
C ASP A 143 -36.13 -2.04 -13.27
N ILE A 144 -35.77 -2.72 -14.36
CA ILE A 144 -36.57 -3.85 -14.86
C ILE A 144 -36.68 -5.01 -13.88
N LEU A 145 -37.86 -5.60 -13.87
CA LEU A 145 -38.16 -6.87 -13.22
C LEU A 145 -37.63 -8.05 -14.06
N GLY A 146 -37.52 -9.23 -13.44
CA GLY A 146 -37.11 -10.45 -14.14
C GLY A 146 -38.02 -10.83 -15.31
N THR A 147 -39.33 -10.56 -15.19
CA THR A 147 -40.30 -10.77 -16.27
C THR A 147 -40.10 -9.78 -17.42
N GLU A 148 -39.77 -8.52 -17.12
CA GLU A 148 -39.54 -7.48 -18.13
C GLU A 148 -38.22 -7.72 -18.88
N ASP A 149 -37.18 -8.22 -18.21
CA ASP A 149 -35.96 -8.73 -18.87
C ASP A 149 -36.31 -9.89 -19.82
N HIS A 150 -37.03 -10.91 -19.32
CA HIS A 150 -37.35 -12.10 -20.11
C HIS A 150 -38.12 -11.77 -21.39
N LEU A 151 -39.05 -10.81 -21.32
CA LEU A 151 -39.89 -10.38 -22.44
C LEU A 151 -39.29 -9.23 -23.26
N GLY A 152 -38.28 -8.54 -22.73
CA GLY A 152 -37.67 -7.37 -23.35
C GLY A 152 -36.73 -7.73 -24.51
N ASP A 153 -36.63 -6.81 -25.47
CA ASP A 153 -35.80 -6.93 -26.67
C ASP A 153 -34.31 -6.61 -26.43
N MET A 154 -34.02 -5.97 -25.30
CA MET A 154 -32.68 -5.65 -24.84
C MET A 154 -32.71 -5.40 -23.34
N ASP A 155 -31.71 -5.93 -22.63
CA ASP A 155 -31.40 -5.55 -21.26
C ASP A 155 -30.01 -4.90 -21.21
N PHE A 156 -29.89 -3.84 -20.44
CA PHE A 156 -28.59 -3.25 -20.17
C PHE A 156 -28.48 -2.75 -18.75
N LYS A 157 -27.28 -2.88 -18.20
CA LYS A 157 -26.95 -2.59 -16.82
C LYS A 157 -25.91 -1.49 -16.83
N VAL A 158 -26.18 -0.42 -16.08
CA VAL A 158 -25.31 0.75 -16.02
C VAL A 158 -24.96 1.03 -14.57
N ALA A 159 -23.67 1.04 -14.28
CA ALA A 159 -23.13 1.37 -12.97
C ALA A 159 -22.19 2.58 -13.05
N GLY A 160 -22.19 3.40 -12.01
CA GLY A 160 -21.30 4.54 -11.94
C GLY A 160 -21.66 5.55 -10.86
N THR A 161 -20.93 6.66 -10.88
CA THR A 161 -21.05 7.76 -9.95
C THR A 161 -21.97 8.86 -10.51
N ALA A 162 -22.05 9.98 -9.81
CA ALA A 162 -22.70 11.18 -10.34
C ALA A 162 -21.96 11.78 -11.54
N GLN A 163 -20.63 11.58 -11.59
CA GLN A 163 -19.73 12.16 -12.58
C GLN A 163 -19.57 11.31 -13.84
N GLY A 164 -19.74 9.98 -13.74
CA GLY A 164 -19.48 9.10 -14.87
C GLY A 164 -19.98 7.67 -14.70
N ILE A 165 -19.78 6.87 -15.74
CA ILE A 165 -20.07 5.43 -15.76
C ILE A 165 -18.77 4.69 -15.42
N THR A 166 -18.82 3.73 -14.51
CA THR A 166 -17.69 2.84 -14.19
C THR A 166 -17.80 1.50 -14.92
N SER A 167 -19.02 1.02 -15.17
CA SER A 167 -19.24 -0.23 -15.89
C SER A 167 -20.56 -0.22 -16.64
N ILE A 168 -20.57 -0.89 -17.79
CA ILE A 168 -21.76 -1.10 -18.62
C ILE A 168 -21.75 -2.53 -19.14
N GLN A 169 -22.92 -3.17 -19.12
CA GLN A 169 -23.17 -4.45 -19.76
C GLN A 169 -24.44 -4.33 -20.58
N MET A 170 -24.44 -4.82 -21.81
CA MET A 170 -25.58 -4.75 -22.72
C MET A 170 -25.77 -6.13 -23.35
N ASP A 171 -26.99 -6.63 -23.34
CA ASP A 171 -27.42 -7.82 -24.08
C ASP A 171 -28.58 -7.42 -24.98
N ILE A 172 -28.38 -7.57 -26.30
CA ILE A 172 -29.29 -7.08 -27.33
C ILE A 172 -29.85 -8.30 -28.06
N LYS A 173 -31.18 -8.50 -27.98
CA LYS A 173 -31.86 -9.67 -28.55
C LYS A 173 -32.42 -9.39 -29.95
N ILE A 174 -32.45 -8.13 -30.39
CA ILE A 174 -32.99 -7.71 -31.69
C ILE A 174 -31.97 -6.99 -32.58
N GLN A 175 -32.21 -6.99 -33.89
CA GLN A 175 -31.43 -6.20 -34.84
C GLN A 175 -32.01 -4.79 -35.02
N GLY A 176 -31.16 -3.84 -35.43
CA GLY A 176 -31.61 -2.49 -35.81
C GLY A 176 -31.93 -1.57 -34.62
N LEU A 177 -31.06 -1.57 -33.60
CA LEU A 177 -31.09 -0.57 -32.53
C LEU A 177 -30.39 0.71 -33.00
N ASP A 178 -31.13 1.81 -33.08
CA ASP A 178 -30.59 3.11 -33.47
C ASP A 178 -29.75 3.71 -32.33
N LEU A 179 -28.66 4.39 -32.69
CA LEU A 179 -27.85 5.20 -31.77
C LEU A 179 -28.69 6.22 -31.02
N LYS A 180 -29.75 6.74 -31.63
CA LYS A 180 -30.69 7.65 -30.97
C LYS A 180 -31.36 6.98 -29.75
N ILE A 181 -31.85 5.75 -29.91
CA ILE A 181 -32.52 5.00 -28.84
C ILE A 181 -31.53 4.72 -27.71
N MET A 182 -30.29 4.34 -28.03
CA MET A 182 -29.25 4.11 -27.02
C MET A 182 -28.92 5.37 -26.21
N LYS A 183 -28.87 6.55 -26.85
CA LYS A 183 -28.63 7.83 -26.15
C LYS A 183 -29.74 8.15 -25.14
N GLU A 184 -30.99 7.99 -25.56
CA GLU A 184 -32.16 8.18 -24.68
C GLU A 184 -32.15 7.19 -23.53
N ALA A 185 -31.86 5.92 -23.81
CA ALA A 185 -31.81 4.87 -22.82
C ALA A 185 -30.71 5.11 -21.78
N LEU A 186 -29.53 5.58 -22.19
CA LEU A 186 -28.45 5.98 -21.29
C LEU A 186 -28.76 7.24 -20.48
N ALA A 187 -29.49 8.20 -21.06
CA ALA A 187 -29.94 9.38 -20.33
C ALA A 187 -30.92 9.01 -19.21
N GLN A 188 -31.91 8.17 -19.52
CA GLN A 188 -32.86 7.65 -18.53
C GLN A 188 -32.17 6.78 -17.46
N ALA A 189 -31.17 5.97 -17.87
CA ALA A 189 -30.35 5.20 -16.94
C ALA A 189 -29.56 6.11 -15.98
N ARG A 190 -29.05 7.25 -16.47
CA ARG A 190 -28.38 8.24 -15.60
C ARG A 190 -29.34 8.80 -14.56
N GLU A 191 -30.57 9.14 -14.94
CA GLU A 191 -31.58 9.63 -14.01
C GLU A 191 -31.92 8.59 -12.93
N GLY A 192 -32.20 7.35 -13.33
CA GLY A 192 -32.46 6.25 -12.40
C GLY A 192 -31.28 5.97 -11.46
N ARG A 193 -30.05 5.99 -11.99
CA ARG A 193 -28.83 5.81 -11.18
C ARG A 193 -28.65 6.92 -10.16
N LEU A 194 -28.85 8.19 -10.56
CA LEU A 194 -28.74 9.33 -9.65
C LEU A 194 -29.81 9.31 -8.57
N HIS A 195 -31.03 8.85 -8.89
CA HIS A 195 -32.07 8.65 -7.90
C HIS A 195 -31.66 7.62 -6.84
N ILE A 196 -31.19 6.44 -7.27
CA ILE A 196 -30.71 5.38 -6.35
C ILE A 196 -29.55 5.90 -5.50
N LEU A 197 -28.60 6.60 -6.11
CA LEU A 197 -27.46 7.19 -5.41
C LEU A 197 -27.92 8.17 -4.32
N GLY A 198 -28.94 8.99 -4.61
CA GLY A 198 -29.55 9.90 -3.64
C GLY A 198 -30.17 9.16 -2.45
N GLU A 199 -30.84 8.03 -2.68
CA GLU A 199 -31.38 7.19 -1.60
C GLU A 199 -30.26 6.55 -0.76
N MET A 200 -29.20 6.06 -1.40
CA MET A 200 -28.02 5.49 -0.71
C MET A 200 -27.34 6.51 0.19
N GLN A 201 -27.19 7.75 -0.27
CA GLN A 201 -26.56 8.83 0.49
C GLN A 201 -27.32 9.20 1.77
N LYS A 202 -28.64 8.96 1.84
CA LYS A 202 -29.42 9.13 3.07
C LYS A 202 -29.02 8.13 4.16
N ALA A 203 -28.55 6.95 3.76
CA ALA A 203 -28.09 5.92 4.69
C ALA A 203 -26.62 6.13 5.10
N LEU A 204 -25.74 6.38 4.13
CA LEU A 204 -24.33 6.62 4.38
C LEU A 204 -23.73 7.50 3.27
N ALA A 205 -23.47 8.77 3.58
CA ALA A 205 -23.02 9.75 2.60
C ALA A 205 -21.50 9.72 2.32
N ALA A 206 -20.70 9.25 3.28
CA ALA A 206 -19.24 9.23 3.20
C ALA A 206 -18.68 7.98 3.90
N PRO A 207 -17.45 7.55 3.57
CA PRO A 207 -16.78 6.47 4.29
C PRO A 207 -16.66 6.79 5.79
N ARG A 208 -16.70 5.76 6.63
CA ARG A 208 -16.40 5.92 8.05
C ARG A 208 -14.94 6.37 8.22
N ALA A 209 -14.70 7.26 9.19
CA ALA A 209 -13.36 7.76 9.49
C ALA A 209 -12.43 6.66 10.03
N ASP A 210 -12.99 5.75 10.82
CA ASP A 210 -12.24 4.67 11.44
C ASP A 210 -12.61 3.31 10.83
N LEU A 211 -11.59 2.49 10.58
CA LEU A 211 -11.77 1.07 10.26
C LEU A 211 -12.33 0.30 11.46
N SER A 212 -12.95 -0.86 11.18
CA SER A 212 -13.41 -1.79 12.20
C SER A 212 -12.31 -2.10 13.24
N PRO A 213 -12.64 -2.18 14.54
CA PRO A 213 -11.67 -2.57 15.58
C PRO A 213 -11.14 -4.01 15.39
N TYR A 214 -11.88 -4.84 14.65
CA TYR A 214 -11.49 -6.22 14.32
C TYR A 214 -10.76 -6.34 12.99
N ALA A 215 -10.70 -5.26 12.20
CA ALA A 215 -9.87 -5.25 11.00
C ALA A 215 -8.40 -5.16 11.41
N PRO A 216 -7.49 -5.79 10.66
CA PRO A 216 -6.06 -5.58 10.87
C PRO A 216 -5.75 -4.10 10.71
N ARG A 217 -4.87 -3.56 11.56
CA ARG A 217 -4.31 -2.22 11.40
C ARG A 217 -2.95 -2.37 10.76
N ILE A 218 -2.76 -1.68 9.65
CA ILE A 218 -1.52 -1.70 8.88
C ILE A 218 -0.78 -0.40 9.12
N VAL A 219 0.46 -0.50 9.58
CA VAL A 219 1.39 0.63 9.74
C VAL A 219 2.61 0.34 8.91
N THR A 220 2.99 1.30 8.07
CA THR A 220 4.24 1.25 7.31
C THR A 220 5.29 2.11 8.01
N MET A 221 6.53 1.63 7.99
CA MET A 221 7.70 2.40 8.40
C MET A 221 8.85 2.13 7.45
N THR A 222 9.68 3.14 7.23
CA THR A 222 10.89 2.99 6.41
C THR A 222 12.09 2.76 7.32
N ILE A 223 12.88 1.74 7.00
CA ILE A 223 14.16 1.43 7.65
C ILE A 223 15.29 1.57 6.63
N ASN A 224 16.53 1.69 7.12
CA ASN A 224 17.70 1.65 6.23
C ASN A 224 17.82 0.27 5.56
N PRO A 225 17.95 0.19 4.21
CA PRO A 225 18.13 -1.08 3.49
C PRO A 225 19.25 -1.97 4.02
N GLU A 226 20.33 -1.40 4.58
CA GLU A 226 21.43 -2.17 5.18
C GLU A 226 20.98 -2.99 6.40
N LYS A 227 19.91 -2.58 7.08
CA LYS A 227 19.37 -3.20 8.29
C LYS A 227 18.27 -4.24 8.02
N ILE A 228 17.88 -4.42 6.76
CA ILE A 228 16.92 -5.47 6.37
C ILE A 228 17.43 -6.85 6.80
N GLY A 229 18.74 -7.11 6.61
CA GLY A 229 19.36 -8.37 7.01
C GLY A 229 19.29 -8.65 8.51
N ASP A 230 19.46 -7.62 9.34
CA ASP A 230 19.38 -7.71 10.80
C ASP A 230 17.93 -7.98 11.26
N LEU A 231 16.95 -7.33 10.63
CA LEU A 231 15.53 -7.50 10.94
C LEU A 231 15.00 -8.89 10.56
N ILE A 232 15.36 -9.40 9.38
CA ILE A 232 15.00 -10.75 8.95
C ILE A 232 15.74 -11.78 9.82
N GLY A 233 17.03 -11.56 10.05
CA GLY A 233 17.91 -12.46 10.77
C GLY A 233 18.21 -13.77 10.01
N PRO A 234 19.09 -14.63 10.55
CA PRO A 234 19.47 -15.88 9.90
C PRO A 234 18.26 -16.80 9.67
N LYS A 235 17.99 -17.14 8.40
CA LYS A 235 16.83 -17.93 7.95
C LYS A 235 15.46 -17.34 8.34
N GLY A 236 15.36 -16.02 8.55
CA GLY A 236 14.10 -15.39 8.96
C GLY A 236 13.72 -15.64 10.42
N LYS A 237 14.68 -16.03 11.27
CA LYS A 237 14.39 -16.37 12.68
C LYS A 237 13.93 -15.15 13.49
N THR A 238 14.50 -13.97 13.23
CA THR A 238 14.21 -12.75 13.98
C THR A 238 12.81 -12.24 13.66
N ILE A 239 12.48 -12.10 12.37
CA ILE A 239 11.15 -11.67 11.93
C ILE A 239 10.06 -12.63 12.42
N ARG A 240 10.26 -13.95 12.31
CA ARG A 240 9.31 -14.94 12.85
C ARG A 240 9.17 -14.86 14.36
N GLY A 241 10.26 -14.62 15.10
CA GLY A 241 10.21 -14.43 16.54
C GLY A 241 9.36 -13.24 16.95
N ILE A 242 9.46 -12.11 16.23
CA ILE A 242 8.60 -10.94 16.46
C ILE A 242 7.15 -11.27 16.14
N GLN A 243 6.89 -11.96 15.03
CA GLN A 243 5.53 -12.36 14.64
C GLN A 243 4.90 -13.31 15.67
N ASP A 244 5.65 -14.30 16.15
CA ASP A 244 5.19 -15.29 17.14
C ASP A 244 4.92 -14.65 18.52
N GLU A 245 5.74 -13.67 18.93
CA GLU A 245 5.59 -13.00 20.23
C GLU A 245 4.47 -11.95 20.23
N THR A 246 4.33 -11.21 19.13
CA THR A 246 3.38 -10.10 19.04
C THR A 246 2.03 -10.50 18.45
N GLY A 247 1.99 -11.59 17.67
CA GLY A 247 0.85 -11.95 16.83
C GLY A 247 0.65 -11.02 15.64
N ALA A 248 1.58 -10.08 15.40
CA ALA A 248 1.56 -9.20 14.24
C ALA A 248 2.20 -9.90 13.04
N GLU A 249 1.78 -9.49 11.85
CA GLU A 249 2.36 -9.91 10.58
C GLU A 249 3.32 -8.83 10.09
N LEU A 250 4.54 -9.21 9.72
CA LEU A 250 5.57 -8.29 9.24
C LEU A 250 5.96 -8.68 7.82
N THR A 251 5.91 -7.71 6.92
CA THR A 251 6.40 -7.83 5.54
C THR A 251 7.47 -6.77 5.32
N VAL A 252 8.60 -7.15 4.72
CA VAL A 252 9.71 -6.24 4.43
C VAL A 252 9.98 -6.30 2.94
N ASP A 253 10.05 -5.13 2.31
CA ASP A 253 10.43 -4.96 0.91
C ASP A 253 11.93 -4.62 0.77
N ASP A 254 12.51 -4.88 -0.40
CA ASP A 254 13.91 -4.63 -0.72
C ASP A 254 14.27 -3.13 -0.66
N SER A 255 13.25 -2.26 -0.73
CA SER A 255 13.36 -0.81 -0.54
C SER A 255 13.58 -0.38 0.93
N GLY A 256 13.42 -1.28 1.89
CA GLY A 256 13.42 -0.97 3.31
C GLY A 256 12.06 -0.53 3.85
N LEU A 257 10.98 -0.69 3.08
CA LEU A 257 9.62 -0.49 3.58
C LEU A 257 9.19 -1.71 4.41
N VAL A 258 8.92 -1.50 5.70
CA VAL A 258 8.40 -2.50 6.62
C VAL A 258 6.93 -2.23 6.85
N THR A 259 6.09 -3.20 6.50
CA THR A 259 4.65 -3.18 6.71
C THR A 259 4.31 -4.10 7.88
N ILE A 260 3.74 -3.53 8.95
CA ILE A 260 3.30 -4.26 10.15
C ILE A 260 1.78 -4.28 10.16
N ALA A 261 1.19 -5.47 10.17
CA ALA A 261 -0.26 -5.66 10.25
C ALA A 261 -0.64 -6.42 11.53
N ALA A 262 -1.56 -5.91 12.34
CA ALA A 262 -2.02 -6.62 13.53
C ALA A 262 -3.48 -6.35 13.87
N VAL A 263 -4.16 -7.34 14.45
CA VAL A 263 -5.52 -7.17 14.99
C VAL A 263 -5.39 -6.63 16.42
N GLY A 264 -5.53 -5.31 16.58
CA GLY A 264 -5.45 -4.62 17.86
C GLY A 264 -4.22 -3.72 18.02
N GLY A 265 -4.42 -2.57 18.67
CA GLY A 265 -3.39 -1.52 18.80
C GLY A 265 -2.17 -1.92 19.62
N GLU A 266 -2.36 -2.74 20.67
CA GLU A 266 -1.25 -3.16 21.54
C GLU A 266 -0.26 -4.09 20.84
N ALA A 267 -0.76 -5.05 20.05
CA ALA A 267 0.08 -5.96 19.28
C ALA A 267 0.91 -5.21 18.24
N MET A 268 0.29 -4.24 17.55
CA MET A 268 0.96 -3.39 16.57
C MET A 268 2.06 -2.55 17.21
N GLU A 269 1.77 -1.87 18.33
CA GLU A 269 2.75 -0.98 18.97
C GLU A 269 3.95 -1.78 19.52
N ARG A 270 3.72 -2.97 20.09
CA ARG A 270 4.81 -3.86 20.51
C ARG A 270 5.67 -4.30 19.32
N ALA A 271 5.05 -4.73 18.21
CA ALA A 271 5.79 -5.11 17.01
C ALA A 271 6.61 -3.94 16.46
N ARG A 272 6.02 -2.74 16.41
CA ARG A 272 6.71 -1.50 16.02
C ARG A 272 7.91 -1.21 16.92
N GLN A 273 7.77 -1.32 18.24
CA GLN A 273 8.88 -1.10 19.18
C GLN A 273 10.00 -2.12 19.01
N MET A 274 9.67 -3.40 18.80
CA MET A 274 10.67 -4.45 18.56
C MET A 274 11.43 -4.21 17.25
N VAL A 275 10.72 -3.84 16.17
CA VAL A 275 11.34 -3.48 14.90
C VAL A 275 12.26 -2.28 15.08
N GLN A 276 11.76 -1.21 15.71
CA GLN A 276 12.56 -0.01 15.99
C GLN A 276 13.78 -0.29 16.86
N ALA A 277 13.69 -1.18 17.86
CA ALA A 277 14.83 -1.52 18.69
C ALA A 277 15.97 -2.22 17.90
N ILE A 278 15.61 -2.96 16.85
CA ILE A 278 16.57 -3.68 15.99
C ILE A 278 17.11 -2.75 14.89
N THR A 279 16.25 -1.90 14.33
CA THR A 279 16.57 -1.04 13.18
C THR A 279 16.92 0.39 13.56
N ALA A 280 16.90 0.73 14.86
CA ALA A 280 17.32 2.03 15.35
C ALA A 280 18.71 2.34 14.84
N GLU A 281 18.86 3.54 14.28
CA GLU A 281 20.17 4.10 13.99
C GLU A 281 20.62 4.98 15.15
N PRO A 282 21.90 4.91 15.53
CA PRO A 282 22.39 5.74 16.60
C PRO A 282 22.49 7.19 16.10
N VAL A 283 21.75 8.08 16.73
CA VAL A 283 21.69 9.50 16.41
C VAL A 283 22.94 10.19 16.94
N VAL A 284 23.64 10.88 16.05
CA VAL A 284 24.82 11.69 16.44
C VAL A 284 24.38 12.75 17.44
N GLY A 285 25.01 12.75 18.61
CA GLY A 285 24.69 13.65 19.72
C GLY A 285 23.87 13.02 20.85
N GLU A 286 23.32 11.82 20.68
CA GLU A 286 22.64 11.11 21.76
C GLU A 286 23.63 10.38 22.70
N THR A 287 23.15 10.15 23.92
CA THR A 287 23.90 9.45 24.96
C THR A 287 23.40 8.00 25.07
N TYR A 288 24.29 7.05 24.86
CA TYR A 288 24.02 5.62 24.92
C TYR A 288 24.74 4.99 26.11
N GLU A 289 24.15 3.96 26.70
CA GLU A 289 24.76 3.19 27.79
C GLU A 289 24.90 1.73 27.36
N GLY A 290 26.16 1.27 27.26
CA GLY A 290 26.48 -0.01 26.63
C GLY A 290 27.62 -0.77 27.31
N PRO A 291 27.65 -2.11 27.22
CA PRO A 291 28.77 -2.89 27.71
C PRO A 291 30.00 -2.78 26.78
N VAL A 292 31.19 -2.77 27.37
CA VAL A 292 32.47 -2.83 26.63
C VAL A 292 32.71 -4.26 26.11
N LYS A 293 32.66 -4.46 24.79
CA LYS A 293 32.90 -5.76 24.13
C LYS A 293 34.38 -6.12 24.08
N SER A 294 35.22 -5.16 23.70
CA SER A 294 36.66 -5.35 23.60
C SER A 294 37.43 -4.06 23.88
N THR A 295 38.64 -4.22 24.37
CA THR A 295 39.58 -3.13 24.67
C THR A 295 40.85 -3.34 23.85
N THR A 296 41.34 -2.30 23.20
CA THR A 296 42.61 -2.28 22.46
C THR A 296 43.49 -1.14 22.98
N ALA A 297 44.76 -1.13 22.59
CA ALA A 297 45.71 -0.08 23.03
C ALA A 297 45.31 1.35 22.60
N PHE A 298 44.45 1.50 21.58
CA PHE A 298 44.03 2.79 21.03
C PHE A 298 42.54 3.13 21.29
N GLY A 299 41.79 2.26 21.97
CA GLY A 299 40.39 2.55 22.31
C GLY A 299 39.64 1.37 22.93
N ALA A 300 38.35 1.59 23.21
CA ALA A 300 37.43 0.54 23.63
C ALA A 300 36.24 0.47 22.66
N PHE A 301 35.83 -0.74 22.30
CA PHE A 301 34.62 -0.97 21.52
C PHE A 301 33.45 -1.19 22.46
N ILE A 302 32.46 -0.31 22.36
CA ILE A 302 31.27 -0.31 23.22
C ILE A 302 30.07 -0.63 22.34
N GLU A 303 29.27 -1.60 22.75
CA GLU A 303 28.00 -1.94 22.10
C GLU A 303 26.94 -0.92 22.55
N ILE A 304 26.61 0.04 21.70
CA ILE A 304 25.63 1.09 22.01
C ILE A 304 24.19 0.65 21.74
N MET A 305 24.02 -0.27 20.79
CA MET A 305 22.75 -0.90 20.43
C MET A 305 23.02 -2.35 19.98
N PRO A 306 22.01 -3.24 19.99
CA PRO A 306 22.21 -4.64 19.59
C PRO A 306 22.88 -4.74 18.21
N GLY A 307 24.09 -5.30 18.16
CA GLY A 307 24.84 -5.46 16.91
C GLY A 307 25.52 -4.19 16.36
N THR A 308 25.48 -3.07 17.08
CA THR A 308 26.13 -1.80 16.68
C THR A 308 27.23 -1.42 17.67
N GLU A 309 28.48 -1.50 17.22
CA GLU A 309 29.66 -1.17 18.02
C GLU A 309 30.21 0.21 17.65
N GLY A 310 30.54 1.02 18.65
CA GLY A 310 31.26 2.27 18.46
C GLY A 310 32.63 2.24 19.12
N LEU A 311 33.57 2.96 18.51
CA LEU A 311 34.93 3.12 19.01
C LEU A 311 35.02 4.34 19.93
N LEU A 312 35.35 4.11 21.19
CA LEU A 312 35.78 5.14 22.13
C LEU A 312 37.30 5.26 22.08
N HIS A 313 37.82 6.34 21.50
CA HIS A 313 39.26 6.58 21.40
C HIS A 313 39.86 6.93 22.78
N ILE A 314 41.12 6.58 23.03
CA ILE A 314 41.79 6.84 24.34
C ILE A 314 41.72 8.32 24.73
N SER A 315 41.82 9.19 23.72
CA SER A 315 41.80 10.64 23.89
C SER A 315 40.43 11.17 24.29
N GLU A 316 39.36 10.39 24.15
CA GLU A 316 37.96 10.77 24.44
C GLU A 316 37.40 10.12 25.71
N MET A 317 38.22 9.36 26.46
CA MET A 317 37.82 8.64 27.68
C MET A 317 37.79 9.52 28.94
N ARG A 318 38.71 10.48 29.09
CA ARG A 318 38.81 11.33 30.30
C ARG A 318 39.55 12.66 30.04
N HIS A 319 39.25 13.70 30.80
CA HIS A 319 40.10 14.89 30.89
C HIS A 319 41.34 14.57 31.76
N GLY A 320 42.40 14.05 31.13
CA GLY A 320 43.67 13.70 31.78
C GLY A 320 44.51 12.75 30.92
N ARG A 321 45.83 12.78 31.06
CA ARG A 321 46.75 11.90 30.31
C ARG A 321 46.51 10.46 30.76
N THR A 322 45.97 9.65 29.86
CA THR A 322 45.62 8.25 30.12
C THR A 322 46.53 7.40 29.23
N ASP A 323 47.49 6.68 29.81
CA ASP A 323 48.49 5.94 29.05
C ASP A 323 47.98 4.56 28.58
N LYS A 324 46.94 4.00 29.23
CA LYS A 324 46.30 2.75 28.84
C LYS A 324 44.78 2.79 29.00
N THR A 325 44.07 2.24 28.01
CA THR A 325 42.62 2.06 28.01
C THR A 325 42.12 1.13 29.13
N GLU A 326 42.92 0.13 29.48
CA GLU A 326 42.64 -0.85 30.54
C GLU A 326 42.55 -0.23 31.95
N ASP A 327 43.10 0.97 32.14
CA ASP A 327 43.06 1.69 33.41
C ASP A 327 41.70 2.37 33.67
N VAL A 328 40.88 2.55 32.62
CA VAL A 328 39.62 3.31 32.70
C VAL A 328 38.39 2.45 32.44
N VAL A 329 38.49 1.46 31.55
CA VAL A 329 37.36 0.61 31.17
C VAL A 329 37.80 -0.84 31.06
N LYS A 330 37.10 -1.75 31.76
CA LYS A 330 37.32 -3.19 31.65
C LYS A 330 36.32 -3.82 30.71
N LYS A 331 36.71 -4.93 30.09
CA LYS A 331 35.82 -5.76 29.28
C LYS A 331 34.61 -6.18 30.12
N GLY A 332 33.41 -5.82 29.67
CA GLY A 332 32.14 -6.08 30.36
C GLY A 332 31.58 -4.91 31.18
N ASP A 333 32.32 -3.82 31.39
CA ASP A 333 31.79 -2.65 32.11
C ASP A 333 30.71 -1.93 31.28
N ARG A 334 29.63 -1.48 31.94
CA ARG A 334 28.60 -0.64 31.33
C ARG A 334 28.99 0.82 31.48
N VAL A 335 29.11 1.51 30.35
CA VAL A 335 29.57 2.91 30.34
C VAL A 335 28.67 3.79 29.50
N LYS A 336 28.43 5.02 29.99
CA LYS A 336 27.68 6.06 29.28
C LYS A 336 28.60 6.82 28.34
N VAL A 337 28.23 6.87 27.07
CA VAL A 337 29.03 7.46 25.99
C VAL A 337 28.12 8.25 25.05
N LYS A 338 28.61 9.39 24.58
CA LYS A 338 27.93 10.22 23.59
C LYS A 338 28.46 9.89 22.20
N LEU A 339 27.59 9.70 21.22
CA LEU A 339 28.00 9.57 19.83
C LEU A 339 28.39 10.95 19.29
N ILE A 340 29.65 11.16 18.89
CA ILE A 340 30.14 12.44 18.38
C ILE A 340 30.06 12.50 16.86
N GLU A 341 30.42 11.42 16.18
CA GLU A 341 30.60 11.46 14.73
C GLU A 341 30.37 10.08 14.12
N ARG A 342 29.79 10.04 12.91
CA ARG A 342 29.69 8.86 12.07
C ARG A 342 30.61 9.09 10.87
N ASP A 343 31.66 8.28 10.78
CA ASP A 343 32.66 8.34 9.70
C ASP A 343 32.05 7.82 8.38
N GLU A 344 32.59 8.22 7.21
CA GLU A 344 32.06 7.87 5.87
C GLU A 344 32.01 6.35 5.61
N ARG A 345 32.74 5.56 6.41
CA ARG A 345 32.76 4.09 6.37
C ARG A 345 31.82 3.43 7.38
N GLY A 346 30.89 4.17 7.98
CA GLY A 346 29.93 3.66 8.95
C GLY A 346 30.49 3.39 10.35
N ARG A 347 31.73 3.84 10.64
CA ARG A 347 32.35 3.69 11.97
C ARG A 347 31.89 4.79 12.91
N LEU A 348 31.44 4.41 14.10
CA LEU A 348 30.85 5.31 15.09
C LEU A 348 31.90 5.75 16.11
N ARG A 349 32.12 7.07 16.24
CA ARG A 349 33.04 7.65 17.21
C ARG A 349 32.31 8.07 18.48
N LEU A 350 32.69 7.45 19.59
CA LEU A 350 32.10 7.68 20.91
C LEU A 350 33.01 8.55 21.77
N SER A 351 32.44 9.32 22.70
CA SER A 351 33.18 10.10 23.69
C SER A 351 32.53 10.09 25.06
N MET A 352 33.35 9.98 26.09
CA MET A 352 32.97 10.18 27.49
C MET A 352 33.22 11.62 27.97
N LYS A 353 34.14 12.36 27.32
CA LYS A 353 34.42 13.77 27.65
C LYS A 353 33.21 14.66 27.46
N ALA A 354 32.39 14.40 26.44
CA ALA A 354 31.20 15.19 26.14
C ALA A 354 30.07 15.07 27.19
N LEU A 355 30.22 14.20 28.21
CA LEU A 355 29.28 14.00 29.32
C LEU A 355 29.79 14.55 30.66
N GLN A 356 31.05 14.98 30.73
CA GLN A 356 31.61 15.57 31.96
C GLN A 356 31.48 17.10 31.88
N PRO A 357 30.87 17.77 32.88
CA PRO A 357 30.83 19.22 32.91
C PRO A 357 32.27 19.76 32.99
N LYS A 358 32.61 20.69 32.09
CA LYS A 358 33.89 21.42 32.09
C LYS A 358 34.16 21.96 33.51
N PRO A 359 35.28 21.60 34.17
CA PRO A 359 35.76 22.39 35.29
C PRO A 359 36.25 23.74 34.76
N GLU A 360 35.80 24.84 35.39
CA GLU A 360 36.18 26.21 35.05
C GLU A 360 37.69 26.47 35.30
N GLY A 361 38.32 27.16 34.33
CA GLY A 361 39.69 27.72 34.40
C GLY A 361 40.78 26.74 33.97
N THR A 362 41.53 26.91 32.88
CA THR A 362 42.26 28.07 32.33
C THR A 362 43.01 27.59 31.05
N PRO A 363 43.76 28.44 30.33
CA PRO A 363 43.38 29.42 29.31
C PRO A 363 43.56 28.90 27.86
N ASP A 364 42.95 29.59 26.89
CA ASP A 364 43.08 29.36 25.44
C ASP A 364 44.53 29.41 24.97
N GLU A 365 44.96 28.38 24.23
CA GLU A 365 46.10 28.47 23.31
C GLU A 365 45.62 28.45 21.85
N PRO A 366 46.28 29.21 20.96
CA PRO A 366 45.66 29.73 19.75
C PRO A 366 45.63 28.72 18.60
N ALA A 367 44.60 28.86 17.77
CA ALA A 367 44.44 28.17 16.50
C ALA A 367 45.66 28.42 15.59
N ALA A 368 46.24 27.34 15.07
CA ALA A 368 47.27 27.39 14.05
C ALA A 368 46.66 27.86 12.73
N GLU A 369 47.00 29.08 12.32
CA GLU A 369 46.74 29.64 10.99
C GLU A 369 47.52 28.84 9.92
N GLY A 370 46.77 28.13 9.08
CA GLY A 370 47.25 27.56 7.83
C GLY A 370 47.18 28.59 6.70
N GLN A 371 48.33 28.90 6.14
CA GLN A 371 48.56 29.77 4.98
C GLN A 371 47.78 29.32 3.73
N GLY A 372 47.23 30.28 2.98
CA GLY A 372 46.74 30.02 1.62
C GLY A 372 45.98 31.16 0.93
N GLY A 373 46.71 32.06 0.27
CA GLY A 373 46.34 32.59 -1.06
C GLY A 373 45.36 33.77 -1.19
N GLU A 374 45.88 35.00 -1.09
CA GLU A 374 45.47 36.14 -1.94
C GLU A 374 45.97 35.90 -3.38
N ALA A 375 45.40 36.36 -4.50
CA ALA A 375 44.23 37.17 -4.80
C ALA A 375 43.98 37.09 -6.32
N ARG A 376 42.74 37.41 -6.74
CA ARG A 376 42.33 38.33 -7.82
C ARG A 376 41.18 37.79 -8.68
N ALA A 377 40.07 38.51 -8.53
CA ALA A 377 38.93 38.55 -9.43
C ALA A 377 39.18 39.52 -10.61
N GLU A 378 38.17 39.56 -11.48
CA GLU A 378 37.96 40.40 -12.67
C GLU A 378 38.52 39.79 -13.97
N SER A 379 37.82 39.77 -15.11
CA SER A 379 36.46 40.18 -15.49
C SER A 379 36.28 39.79 -16.98
N SER A 380 35.01 39.81 -17.42
CA SER A 380 34.55 40.25 -18.76
C SER A 380 34.89 39.45 -20.02
N GLU A 381 33.79 38.99 -20.64
CA GLU A 381 33.37 39.27 -22.03
C GLU A 381 34.04 38.60 -23.25
N ARG A 382 33.13 38.05 -24.08
CA ARG A 382 33.03 38.13 -25.55
C ARG A 382 33.88 37.22 -26.47
N GLY A 383 33.17 36.74 -27.49
CA GLY A 383 33.70 36.44 -28.84
C GLY A 383 33.91 34.94 -29.08
N ASP A 384 33.00 34.22 -29.72
CA ASP A 384 32.65 34.21 -31.15
C ASP A 384 33.71 33.53 -32.05
N ARG A 385 33.18 32.65 -32.93
CA ARG A 385 33.71 32.06 -34.18
C ARG A 385 34.72 30.90 -34.17
N GLY A 386 34.30 29.89 -34.95
CA GLY A 386 35.08 29.35 -36.08
C GLY A 386 35.52 27.91 -35.87
N ASP A 387 34.79 26.91 -36.36
CA ASP A 387 34.78 26.42 -37.76
C ASP A 387 35.99 25.53 -38.12
N ARG A 388 35.67 24.46 -38.85
CA ARG A 388 36.53 23.48 -39.55
C ARG A 388 37.19 22.43 -38.65
N GLY A 389 37.03 21.13 -38.88
CA GLY A 389 36.79 20.44 -40.15
C GLY A 389 37.85 19.34 -40.24
N GLY A 390 37.44 18.11 -40.55
CA GLY A 390 38.40 17.01 -40.65
C GLY A 390 37.76 15.64 -40.70
N GLU A 391 37.06 15.35 -41.80
CA GLU A 391 36.88 13.98 -42.27
C GLU A 391 38.26 13.31 -42.44
N ARG A 392 38.40 12.04 -42.07
CA ARG A 392 38.62 10.92 -43.01
C ARG A 392 39.04 9.63 -42.31
N HIS A 393 38.19 8.63 -42.55
CA HIS A 393 38.50 7.33 -43.14
C HIS A 393 39.45 6.32 -42.46
N GLY A 394 38.89 5.11 -42.33
CA GLY A 394 39.60 3.82 -42.40
C GLY A 394 39.56 3.08 -41.06
N GLY A 395 39.05 1.87 -40.92
CA GLY A 395 38.56 0.91 -41.90
C GLY A 395 38.51 -0.47 -41.25
N ARG A 396 37.40 -1.17 -41.47
CA ARG A 396 37.26 -2.61 -41.71
C ARG A 396 37.62 -3.68 -40.64
N ARG A 397 36.73 -4.68 -40.66
CA ARG A 397 36.76 -6.08 -40.19
C ARG A 397 36.38 -6.24 -38.72
N GLY A 398 35.38 -7.03 -38.35
CA GLY A 398 34.76 -8.17 -39.02
C GLY A 398 34.69 -9.30 -37.99
N GLY A 399 33.53 -9.92 -37.81
CA GLY A 399 33.39 -11.02 -36.85
C GLY A 399 31.95 -11.36 -36.53
N GLU A 400 31.31 -12.13 -37.41
CA GLU A 400 30.19 -12.99 -37.07
C GLU A 400 30.52 -13.86 -35.85
N ARG A 401 29.54 -14.07 -34.96
CA ARG A 401 29.10 -15.42 -34.58
C ARG A 401 27.81 -15.40 -33.77
N SER A 402 26.77 -15.90 -34.44
CA SER A 402 25.64 -16.61 -33.85
C SER A 402 26.11 -17.67 -32.85
N ARG A 403 25.36 -17.83 -31.74
CA ARG A 403 24.80 -19.13 -31.33
C ARG A 403 23.91 -19.00 -30.09
N ARG A 404 22.70 -19.54 -30.29
CA ARG A 404 21.79 -20.27 -29.39
C ARG A 404 21.13 -19.53 -28.24
#